data_AF-A0A914S2F5-F1
#
_entry.id   AF-A0A914S2F5-F1
#
_cell.length_a   1.000
_cell.length_b   1.000
_cell.length_c   1.000
_cell.angle_alpha   90.00
_cell.angle_beta   90.00
_cell.angle_gamma   90.00
#
_symmetry.space_group_name_H-M   'P 1'
#
loop_
_entity.id
_entity.type
_entity.pdbx_description
1 polymer ?
#
loop_
_entity_poly.entity_id
_entity_poly.type
_entity_poly.pdbx_seq_one_letter_code
_entity_poly.pdbx_strand_id
1 'polypeptide(L)' 'MKEESLVLVQGDNKLWSSGRVVAIDGQNIAVNLLVSGKEVASVREKVIPLNEDTPLIEERAGVFKNRAGALL' A
#
# COMPACT_ATOMS: atom_id res chain seq x y z
N MET A 1 -10.64 2.48 5.97
CA MET A 1 -9.42 2.91 6.70
C MET A 1 -9.75 4.14 7.52
N LYS A 2 -9.23 4.23 8.74
CA LYS A 2 -9.39 5.35 9.69
C LYS A 2 -8.05 5.71 10.32
N GLU A 3 -7.97 6.81 11.06
CA GLU A 3 -6.80 7.10 11.92
C GLU A 3 -6.53 5.93 12.89
N GLU A 4 -5.27 5.78 13.30
CA GLU A 4 -4.74 4.65 14.08
C GLU A 4 -4.73 3.28 13.38
N SER A 5 -5.25 3.18 12.14
CA SER A 5 -5.20 1.94 11.37
C SER A 5 -3.77 1.55 11.04
N LEU A 6 -3.47 0.25 11.12
CA LEU A 6 -2.23 -0.31 10.62
C LEU A 6 -2.28 -0.39 9.08
N VAL A 7 -1.19 0.01 8.42
CA VAL A 7 -1.14 0.08 6.95
C VAL A 7 0.23 -0.33 6.41
N LEU A 8 0.26 -0.73 5.13
CA LEU A 8 1.46 -0.67 4.29
C LEU A 8 1.40 0.62 3.45
N VAL A 9 2.50 1.35 3.41
CA VAL A 9 2.66 2.55 2.58
C VAL A 9 3.84 2.35 1.62
N GLN A 10 3.63 2.66 0.34
CA GLN A 10 4.69 2.61 -0.67
C GLN A 10 5.50 3.91 -0.66
N GLY A 11 6.81 3.81 -0.46
CA GLY A 11 7.75 4.92 -0.57
C GLY A 11 8.15 5.24 -2.02
N ASP A 12 8.87 6.34 -2.22
CA ASP A 12 9.32 6.78 -3.55
C ASP A 12 10.25 5.77 -4.23
N ASN A 13 11.01 5.02 -3.44
CA ASN A 13 11.85 3.91 -3.88
C ASN A 13 11.04 2.64 -4.28
N LYS A 14 9.71 2.73 -4.32
CA LYS A 14 8.76 1.64 -4.63
C LYS A 14 8.72 0.50 -3.60
N LEU A 15 9.47 0.61 -2.52
CA LEU A 15 9.42 -0.34 -1.41
C LEU A 15 8.23 -0.03 -0.49
N TRP A 16 7.69 -1.07 0.12
CA TRP A 16 6.61 -0.97 1.09
C TRP A 16 7.18 -0.91 2.50
N SER A 17 6.58 -0.07 3.34
CA SER A 17 6.89 0.03 4.77
C SER A 17 5.61 -0.05 5.58
N SER A 18 5.68 -0.61 6.78
CA SER A 18 4.55 -0.64 7.71
C SER A 18 4.45 0.66 8.51
N GLY A 19 3.23 1.06 8.84
CA GLY A 19 2.97 2.30 9.56
C GLY A 19 1.58 2.37 10.19
N ARG A 20 1.35 3.41 10.98
CA ARG A 20 0.03 3.78 11.49
C ARG A 20 -0.43 5.09 10.87
N VAL A 21 -1.70 5.14 10.49
CA VAL A 21 -2.31 6.39 10.00
C VAL A 21 -2.42 7.38 11.15
N VAL A 22 -1.88 8.58 10.98
CA VAL A 22 -1.94 9.65 12.00
C VAL A 22 -2.86 10.80 11.60
N ALA A 23 -3.11 11.00 10.31
CA ALA A 23 -4.09 11.97 9.81
C ALA A 23 -4.60 11.58 8.42
N ILE A 24 -5.84 11.97 8.12
CA ILE A 24 -6.46 11.79 6.80
C ILE A 24 -7.07 13.11 6.34
N ASP A 25 -6.63 13.61 5.19
CA ASP A 25 -7.21 14.76 4.50
C ASP A 25 -7.55 14.39 3.05
N GLY A 26 -8.80 13.96 2.83
CA GLY A 26 -9.28 13.52 1.53
C GLY A 26 -8.48 12.33 0.98
N GLN A 27 -7.65 12.60 -0.05
CA GLN A 27 -6.76 11.61 -0.67
C GLN A 27 -5.36 11.58 -0.05
N ASN A 28 -5.00 12.59 0.74
CA ASN A 28 -3.72 12.68 1.41
C ASN A 28 -3.80 11.98 2.77
N ILE A 29 -2.79 11.18 3.08
CA ILE A 29 -2.71 10.41 4.31
C ILE A 29 -1.33 10.59 4.89
N ALA A 30 -1.27 10.96 6.16
CA ALA A 30 -0.04 10.93 6.94
C ALA A 30 0.08 9.59 7.65
N VAL A 31 1.25 8.96 7.53
CA VAL A 31 1.56 7.66 8.13
C VAL A 31 2.83 7.78 8.95
N ASN A 32 2.77 7.41 10.23
CA ASN A 32 3.96 7.22 11.06
C ASN A 32 4.54 5.82 10.81
N LEU A 33 5.75 5.76 10.27
CA LEU A 33 6.43 4.50 9.95
C LEU A 33 6.85 3.76 11.21
N LEU A 34 6.48 2.49 11.35
CA LEU A 34 6.78 1.70 12.54
C LEU A 34 8.28 1.47 12.75
N VAL A 35 9.05 1.31 11.67
CA VAL A 35 10.48 1.00 11.74
C VAL A 35 11.35 2.18 12.16
N SER A 36 10.96 3.40 11.78
CA SER A 36 11.79 4.60 11.95
C SER A 36 11.15 5.68 12.81
N GLY A 37 9.86 5.58 13.11
CA GLY A 37 9.08 6.64 13.77
C GLY A 37 8.87 7.88 12.91
N LYS A 38 9.36 7.91 11.67
CA LYS A 38 9.24 9.04 10.75
C LYS A 38 7.82 9.13 10.22
N GLU A 39 7.28 10.34 10.16
CA GLU A 39 6.03 10.60 9.46
C GLU A 39 6.27 10.81 7.96
N VAL A 40 5.43 10.17 7.14
CA VAL A 40 5.43 10.32 5.69
C VAL A 40 4.03 10.67 5.21
N ALA A 41 3.95 11.62 4.28
CA ALA A 41 2.74 11.90 3.54
C ALA A 41 2.67 10.99 2.31
N SER A 42 1.49 10.42 2.05
CA SER A 42 1.24 9.60 0.87
C SER A 42 -0.18 9.80 0.36
N VAL A 43 -0.43 9.36 -0.86
CA VAL A 43 -1.76 9.34 -1.46
C VAL A 43 -2.46 8.01 -1.18
N ARG A 44 -3.79 8.02 -1.05
CA ARG A 44 -4.62 6.85 -0.69
C ARG A 44 -4.37 5.61 -1.54
N GLU A 45 -4.11 5.77 -2.83
CA GLU A 45 -3.78 4.68 -3.75
C GLU A 45 -2.46 3.95 -3.41
N LYS A 46 -1.56 4.57 -2.64
CA LYS A 46 -0.28 4.01 -2.18
C LYS A 46 -0.31 3.54 -0.73
N VAL A 47 -1.49 3.47 -0.12
CA VAL A 47 -1.69 3.05 1.27
C VAL A 47 -2.68 1.89 1.32
N ILE A 48 -2.19 0.72 1.74
CA ILE A 48 -2.99 -0.50 1.87
C ILE A 48 -3.29 -0.73 3.35
N PRO A 49 -4.56 -0.75 3.78
CA PRO A 49 -4.91 -1.10 5.15
C PRO A 49 -4.59 -2.57 5.44
N LEU A 50 -3.94 -2.81 6.58
CA LEU A 50 -3.70 -4.13 7.12
C LEU A 50 -4.84 -4.44 8.10
N ASN A 51 -5.92 -5.05 7.60
CA ASN A 51 -6.97 -5.57 8.47
C ASN A 51 -6.67 -7.03 8.79
N GLU A 52 -6.95 -7.47 10.03
CA GLU A 52 -6.81 -8.89 10.43
C GLU A 52 -7.70 -9.82 9.58
N ASP A 53 -8.80 -9.29 9.02
CA ASP A 53 -9.73 -10.01 8.15
C ASP A 53 -9.46 -9.85 6.65
N THR A 54 -8.30 -9.31 6.24
CA THR A 54 -8.00 -9.20 4.81
C THR A 54 -7.57 -10.58 4.31
N PRO A 55 -8.36 -11.29 3.50
CA PRO A 55 -7.84 -12.49 2.85
C PRO A 55 -6.61 -12.09 2.06
N LEU A 56 -5.51 -12.82 2.24
CA LEU A 56 -4.35 -12.73 1.36
C LEU A 56 -4.87 -13.11 -0.03
N ILE A 57 -5.27 -12.12 -0.84
CA ILE A 57 -5.68 -12.37 -2.21
C ILE A 57 -4.40 -12.80 -2.93
N GLU A 58 -4.17 -14.11 -3.01
CA GLU A 58 -3.21 -14.72 -3.92
C GLU A 58 -3.71 -14.57 -5.36
N GLU A 59 -3.85 -13.33 -5.84
CA GLU A 59 -4.17 -13.12 -7.24
C GLU A 59 -3.46 -11.87 -7.76
N ARG A 60 -2.28 -12.11 -8.32
CA ARG A 60 -1.90 -11.69 -9.69
C ARG A 60 -0.50 -12.18 -10.06
N ALA A 61 -0.30 -13.50 -10.06
CA ALA A 61 0.76 -14.12 -10.87
C ALA A 61 0.36 -14.27 -12.36
N GLY A 62 -0.85 -13.84 -12.75
CA GLY A 62 -1.42 -14.09 -14.09
C GLY A 62 -1.32 -12.97 -15.13
N VAL A 63 -0.87 -11.75 -14.79
CA VAL A 63 -0.98 -10.58 -15.72
C VAL A 63 0.26 -10.38 -16.62
N PHE A 64 1.29 -11.23 -16.53
CA PHE A 64 2.47 -11.16 -17.42
C PHE A 64 2.54 -12.22 -18.53
N LYS A 65 1.54 -13.09 -18.66
CA LYS A 65 1.38 -13.93 -19.87
C LYS A 65 0.26 -13.36 -20.71
N ASN A 66 0.59 -12.37 -21.56
CA ASN A 66 -0.07 -12.07 -22.86
C ASN A 66 0.57 -10.83 -23.51
N ARG A 67 1.90 -10.87 -23.71
CA ARG A 67 2.60 -10.06 -24.72
C ARG A 67 3.77 -10.83 -25.34
N ALA A 68 3.56 -12.13 -25.60
CA ALA A 68 4.44 -12.92 -26.43
C ALA A 68 3.57 -13.97 -27.13
N GLY A 69 3.27 -13.76 -28.43
CA GLY A 69 2.54 -14.73 -29.25
C GLY A 69 1.23 -14.23 -29.86
N ALA A 70 1.22 -13.02 -30.43
CA ALA A 70 0.37 -12.77 -31.59
C ALA A 70 1.26 -12.87 -32.83
N LEU A 71 1.49 -14.09 -33.30
CA LEU A 71 1.96 -14.34 -34.66
C LEU A 71 1.43 -15.71 -35.12
N LEU A 72 0.69 -15.65 -36.24
CA LEU A 72 0.07 -16.71 -37.06
C LEU A 72 -1.23 -17.31 -36.52
#